data_AF-A0A7C3YNL8-F1
#
_entry.id   AF-A0A7C3YNL8-F1
#
_cell.length_a   1.000
_cell.length_b   1.000
_cell.length_c   1.000
_cell.angle_alpha   90.00
_cell.angle_beta   90.00
_cell.angle_gamma   90.00
#
_symmetry.space_group_name_H-M   'P 1'
#
loop_
_entity.id
_entity.type
_entity.pdbx_description
1 polymer ?
#
loop_
_entity_poly.entity_id
_entity_poly.type
_entity_poly.pdbx_seq_one_letter_code
_entity_poly.pdbx_strand_id
1 'polypeptide(L)' 'MSIRVTDQQYEFIESLVASGDYANISEVIREALRLFMKVKRKEIKETLGEEVKWMGESV' A
#
# COMPACT_ATOMS: atom_id res chain seq x y z
N MET A 1 -2.03 -7.50 17.89
CA MET A 1 -1.38 -8.11 16.70
C MET A 1 0.08 -7.74 16.72
N SER A 2 0.97 -8.66 16.40
CA SER A 2 2.41 -8.42 16.29
C SER A 2 2.86 -8.83 14.90
N ILE A 3 3.73 -8.05 14.28
CA ILE A 3 4.32 -8.33 12.97
C ILE A 3 5.84 -8.28 13.10
N ARG A 4 6.53 -9.10 12.30
CA ARG A 4 7.97 -8.99 12.12
C ARG A 4 8.25 -8.17 10.88
N VAL A 5 9.16 -7.23 11.01
CA VAL A 5 9.72 -6.42 9.92
C VAL A 5 11.23 -6.51 9.99
N THR A 6 11.91 -6.12 8.92
CA THR A 6 13.37 -6.00 8.93
C THR A 6 13.82 -4.82 9.78
N ASP A 7 15.06 -4.84 10.26
CA ASP A 7 15.63 -3.75 11.05
C ASP A 7 15.61 -2.42 10.27
N GLN A 8 15.95 -2.47 8.98
CA GLN A 8 15.88 -1.29 8.09
C GLN A 8 14.47 -0.69 8.00
N GLN A 9 13.43 -1.55 7.94
CA GLN A 9 12.04 -1.07 7.93
C GLN A 9 11.65 -0.48 9.28
N TYR A 10 12.13 -1.08 10.38
CA TYR A 10 11.88 -0.57 11.72
C TYR A 10 12.51 0.80 11.93
N GLU A 11 13.79 0.98 11.58
CA GLU A 11 14.51 2.26 11.65
C GLU A 11 13.81 3.35 10.83
N PHE A 12 13.35 3.00 9.61
CA PHE A 12 12.60 3.93 8.78
C PHE A 12 11.29 4.36 9.45
N ILE A 13 10.52 3.41 9.99
CA ILE A 13 9.26 3.68 10.69
C ILE A 13 9.52 4.56 11.93
N GLU A 14 10.56 4.27 12.72
CA GLU A 14 10.93 5.08 13.88
C GLU A 14 11.32 6.50 13.47
N SER A 15 12.03 6.68 12.35
CA SER A 15 12.40 8.01 11.87
C SER A 15 11.19 8.90 11.56
N LEU A 16 10.10 8.31 11.06
CA LEU A 16 8.84 9.00 10.73
C LEU A 16 8.03 9.37 11.98
N VAL A 17 8.19 8.62 13.07
CA VAL A 17 7.60 8.97 14.37
C VAL A 17 8.46 10.04 15.04
N ALA A 18 9.78 9.92 14.98
CA ALA A 18 10.73 10.87 15.55
C ALA A 18 10.68 12.25 14.87
N SER A 19 10.36 12.31 13.57
CA SER A 19 10.14 13.56 12.85
C SER A 19 8.85 14.28 13.26
N GLY A 20 7.90 13.56 13.89
CA GLY A 20 6.56 14.06 14.20
C GLY A 20 5.55 13.94 13.06
N ASP A 21 5.91 13.29 11.94
CA ASP A 21 4.99 13.05 10.82
C ASP A 21 3.84 12.12 11.22
N TYR A 22 4.07 11.23 12.19
CA TYR A 22 3.09 10.30 12.73
C TYR A 22 3.17 10.21 14.26
N ALA A 23 2.02 10.03 14.93
CA ALA A 23 1.98 9.98 16.39
C ALA A 23 2.53 8.66 16.97
N ASN A 24 2.52 7.58 16.18
CA ASN A 24 3.04 6.27 16.59
C ASN A 24 3.26 5.33 15.40
N ILE A 25 3.99 4.24 15.65
CA ILE A 25 4.27 3.16 14.68
C ILE A 25 3.01 2.61 14.02
N SER A 26 1.91 2.46 14.77
CA SER A 26 0.68 1.89 14.22
C SER A 26 0.01 2.81 13.20
N GLU A 27 0.19 4.12 13.30
CA GLU A 27 -0.28 5.07 12.29
C GLU A 27 0.51 4.95 10.99
N VAL A 28 1.85 4.85 11.09
CA VAL A 28 2.72 4.63 9.93
C VAL A 28 2.29 3.37 9.17
N ILE A 29 2.10 2.26 9.89
CA ILE A 29 1.68 0.99 9.30
C ILE A 29 0.29 1.10 8.65
N ARG A 30 -0.67 1.77 9.30
CA ARG A 30 -2.02 1.97 8.75
C ARG A 30 -1.98 2.77 7.46
N GLU A 31 -1.22 3.85 7.39
CA GLU A 31 -1.11 4.65 6.17
C GLU A 31 -0.36 3.92 5.06
N ALA A 32 0.71 3.18 5.38
CA ALA A 32 1.38 2.33 4.41
C ALA A 32 0.43 1.30 3.78
N LEU A 33 -0.38 0.62 4.61
CA LEU A 33 -1.39 -0.33 4.13
C LEU A 33 -2.48 0.37 3.31
N ARG A 34 -2.93 1.55 3.72
CA ARG A 34 -3.94 2.35 2.99
C ARG A 34 -3.45 2.68 1.58
N LEU A 35 -2.21 3.15 1.45
CA LEU A 35 -1.57 3.46 0.17
C LEU A 35 -1.40 2.20 -0.68
N PHE A 36 -0.90 1.11 -0.09
CA PHE A 36 -0.73 -0.17 -0.79
C PHE A 36 -2.07 -0.71 -1.32
N MET A 37 -3.13 -0.68 -0.51
CA MET A 37 -4.47 -1.09 -0.93
C MET A 37 -5.01 -0.21 -2.06
N LYS A 38 -4.70 1.09 -2.08
CA LYS A 38 -5.11 1.98 -3.17
C LYS A 38 -4.42 1.60 -4.49
N VAL A 39 -3.13 1.29 -4.44
CA VAL A 39 -2.36 0.80 -5.60
C VAL A 39 -2.94 -0.53 -6.09
N LYS A 40 -3.14 -1.51 -5.20
CA LYS A 40 -3.70 -2.82 -5.56
C LYS A 40 -5.10 -2.74 -6.16
N ARG A 41 -5.96 -1.89 -5.63
CA ARG A 41 -7.28 -1.65 -6.25
C ARG A 41 -7.19 -1.03 -7.64
N LYS A 42 -6.20 -0.18 -7.88
CA LYS A 42 -5.99 0.44 -9.19
C LYS A 42 -5.52 -0.61 -10.20
N GLU A 43 -4.49 -1.39 -9.85
CA GLU A 43 -3.97 -2.48 -10.69
C GLU A 43 -5.09 -3.45 -11.10
N ILE A 44 -5.89 -3.91 -10.14
CA ILE A 44 -7.01 -4.83 -10.41
C ILE A 44 -8.03 -4.21 -11.38
N LYS A 45 -8.35 -2.92 -11.22
CA LYS A 45 -9.29 -2.24 -12.12
C LYS A 45 -8.73 -2.06 -13.53
N GLU A 46 -7.44 -1.79 -13.65
CA GLU A 46 -6.77 -1.65 -14.94
C GLU A 46 -6.76 -3.00 -15.66
N THR A 47 -6.36 -4.09 -14.98
CA THR A 47 -6.40 -5.44 -15.55
C THR A 47 -7.81 -5.84 -15.99
N LEU A 48 -8.82 -5.66 -15.13
CA LEU A 48 -10.21 -5.97 -15.50
C LEU A 48 -10.72 -5.08 -16.64
N GLY A 49 -10.33 -3.80 -16.68
CA GLY A 49 -10.70 -2.88 -17.75
C GLY A 49 -10.08 -3.27 -19.09
N GLU A 50 -8.82 -3.71 -19.09
CA GLU A 50 -8.14 -4.25 -20.27
C GLU A 50 -8.82 -5.52 -20.77
N GLU A 51 -9.12 -6.48 -19.90
CA GLU A 51 -9.83 -7.72 -20.27
C GLU A 51 -11.20 -7.45 -20.92
N VAL A 52 -11.99 -6.52 -20.35
CA VAL A 52 -13.29 -6.12 -20.91
C VAL A 52 -13.13 -5.47 -22.28
N LYS A 53 -12.09 -4.66 -22.49
CA LYS A 53 -11.79 -4.03 -23.79
C LYS A 53 -11.43 -5.08 -24.85
N TRP A 54 -10.57 -6.05 -24.52
CA TRP A 54 -10.21 -7.15 -25.42
C TRP A 54 -11.42 -7.99 -25.84
N MET A 55 -12.38 -8.23 -24.92
CA MET A 55 -13.63 -8.92 -25.25
C MET A 55 -14.53 -8.09 -26.19
N GLY A 56 -14.53 -6.77 -26.06
CA GLY A 56 -15.33 -5.87 -26.91
C GLY A 56 -14.76 -5.65 -28.32
N GLU A 57 -13.46 -5.79 -28.52
CA GLU A 57 -12.79 -5.66 -29.83
C GLU A 57 -12.76 -6.98 -30.64
N SER A 58 -13.15 -8.10 -30.03
CA SER A 58 -13.16 -9.43 -30.67
C SER A 58 -14.52 -9.84 -31.27
N VAL A 59 -15.43 -8.89 -31.50
CA VAL A 59 -16.78 -9.11 -32.09
C VAL A 59 -16.91 -8.36 -33.41
#